data_AF-A0A202DKE4-F1
#
_entry.id   AF-A0A202DKE4-F1
#
_cell.length_a   1.000
_cell.length_b   1.000
_cell.length_c   1.000
_cell.angle_alpha   90.00
_cell.angle_beta   90.00
_cell.angle_gamma   90.00
#
_symmetry.space_group_name_H-M   'P 1'
#
loop_
_entity.id
_entity.type
_entity.pdbx_description
1 polymer ?
#
loop_
_entity_poly.entity_id
_entity_poly.type
_entity_poly.pdbx_seq_one_letter_code
_entity_poly.pdbx_strand_id
1 'polypeptide(L)'
;DVPANDTSTTYSLGNAFVSCALDSPIFNPGFRANLFVTWKEYYITEAEWDICRVLVSDDGVNWTVIRPGVSGVSDGWQHRTVDITSWWRSSPSPFTIQVRFEFQTLNNINNEFGGWYVDDVNVYGTPEVRGTVRNVNGTHIEGAIIYAIGSSAGITNLVSGHSYVYPGHIFATAVTDAHGQYELRGMPQGNYYIKCSADGYRSEFWDDTLFPGPYIAAFGNPGVNPGKYDIRDVSAAGILDLTALSTSATCNYELDPGLARGNLVVQVPGLSAGYSVYLNQGVVSEKIWNGTATSNGAALIDYTTDVPDSAAYPAVDWVSNPVQPPEISDIMA
;
A
#
# COMPACT_ATOMS: atom_id res chain seq x y z
N ASP A 1 26.16 -5.05 -19.57
CA ASP A 1 25.24 -4.40 -20.53
C ASP A 1 25.81 -4.47 -21.94
N VAL A 2 25.12 -5.16 -22.84
CA VAL A 2 25.34 -4.99 -24.30
C VAL A 2 24.95 -3.56 -24.63
N PRO A 3 25.80 -2.77 -25.30
CA PRO A 3 25.44 -1.39 -25.64
C PRO A 3 24.21 -1.40 -26.56
N ALA A 4 23.26 -0.50 -26.31
CA ALA A 4 21.94 -0.43 -26.95
C ALA A 4 21.98 -0.26 -28.50
N ASN A 5 23.16 -0.21 -29.10
CA ASN A 5 23.43 0.07 -30.50
C ASN A 5 24.27 -1.00 -31.22
N ASP A 6 24.40 -2.22 -30.68
CA ASP A 6 25.00 -3.32 -31.46
C ASP A 6 24.04 -3.78 -32.56
N THR A 7 24.05 -3.05 -33.69
CA THR A 7 23.29 -3.40 -34.89
C THR A 7 24.00 -4.44 -35.76
N SER A 8 25.11 -5.03 -35.29
CA SER A 8 25.88 -5.99 -36.09
C SER A 8 25.35 -7.42 -35.98
N THR A 9 24.48 -7.69 -35.00
CA THR A 9 23.83 -8.99 -34.80
C THR A 9 22.32 -8.84 -34.90
N THR A 10 21.69 -9.67 -35.74
CA THR A 10 20.22 -9.75 -35.85
C THR A 10 19.76 -11.18 -35.60
N TYR A 11 18.47 -11.35 -35.31
CA TYR A 11 17.88 -12.69 -35.22
C TYR A 11 17.44 -13.25 -36.58
N SER A 12 17.87 -12.64 -37.70
CA SER A 12 17.57 -13.15 -39.05
C SER A 12 18.32 -14.46 -39.31
N LEU A 13 17.58 -15.57 -39.42
CA LEU A 13 18.11 -16.91 -39.70
C LEU A 13 17.83 -17.38 -41.14
N GLY A 14 17.79 -16.45 -42.10
CA GLY A 14 17.65 -16.80 -43.52
C GLY A 14 16.31 -17.45 -43.88
N ASN A 15 15.20 -16.76 -43.59
CA ASN A 15 13.80 -17.18 -43.80
C ASN A 15 13.27 -18.29 -42.87
N ALA A 16 13.95 -18.61 -41.77
CA ALA A 16 13.40 -19.45 -40.72
C ALA A 16 12.59 -18.63 -39.70
N PHE A 17 11.54 -19.24 -39.16
CA PHE A 17 10.89 -18.75 -37.95
C PHE A 17 11.86 -18.92 -36.78
N VAL A 18 11.93 -17.92 -35.90
CA VAL A 18 12.68 -18.01 -34.65
C VAL A 18 11.69 -18.34 -33.55
N SER A 19 11.95 -19.43 -32.83
CA SER A 19 11.26 -19.76 -31.59
C SER A 19 12.33 -20.25 -30.63
N CYS A 20 12.67 -19.41 -29.66
CA CYS A 20 13.70 -19.72 -28.69
C CYS A 20 13.30 -19.26 -27.29
N ALA A 21 13.97 -19.82 -26.30
CA ALA A 21 13.71 -19.53 -24.90
C ALA A 21 15.01 -19.50 -24.13
N LEU A 22 15.11 -18.56 -23.19
CA LEU A 22 16.06 -18.62 -22.09
C LEU A 22 15.31 -19.12 -20.86
N ASP A 23 15.63 -20.34 -20.46
CA ASP A 23 15.06 -20.96 -19.28
C ASP A 23 16.06 -20.85 -18.13
N SER A 24 15.61 -20.34 -16.99
CA SER A 24 16.37 -20.47 -15.75
C SER A 24 16.53 -21.96 -15.40
N PRO A 25 17.50 -22.33 -14.56
CA PRO A 25 17.41 -23.60 -13.84
C PRO A 25 16.08 -23.71 -13.10
N ILE A 26 15.62 -24.94 -12.84
CA ILE A 26 14.57 -25.16 -11.84
C ILE A 26 15.23 -25.00 -10.48
N PHE A 27 14.65 -24.17 -9.62
CA PHE A 27 15.15 -23.97 -8.26
C PHE A 27 14.02 -23.89 -7.24
N ASN A 28 14.38 -24.10 -5.97
CA ASN A 28 13.47 -23.94 -4.84
C ASN A 28 13.76 -22.61 -4.15
N PRO A 29 12.86 -21.62 -4.22
CA PRO A 29 13.05 -20.34 -3.54
C PRO A 29 12.85 -20.44 -2.02
N GLY A 30 12.55 -21.62 -1.47
CA GLY A 30 12.08 -21.85 -0.11
C GLY A 30 10.62 -21.47 0.05
N PHE A 31 10.06 -21.68 1.25
CA PHE A 31 8.72 -21.17 1.56
C PHE A 31 8.72 -19.63 1.47
N ARG A 32 7.79 -19.08 0.71
CA ARG A 32 7.59 -17.64 0.53
C ARG A 32 6.09 -17.33 0.62
N ALA A 33 5.72 -16.33 1.40
CA ALA A 33 4.32 -15.89 1.50
C ALA A 33 3.84 -15.21 0.21
N ASN A 34 4.74 -14.51 -0.47
CA ASN A 34 4.53 -13.84 -1.75
C ASN A 34 5.80 -13.99 -2.60
N LEU A 35 5.66 -13.86 -3.92
CA LEU A 35 6.78 -14.07 -4.84
C LEU A 35 6.66 -13.13 -6.04
N PHE A 36 7.80 -12.56 -6.42
CA PHE A 36 7.94 -11.61 -7.51
C PHE A 36 9.05 -12.06 -8.46
N VAL A 37 8.89 -11.75 -9.74
CA VAL A 37 9.93 -11.87 -10.77
C VAL A 37 10.27 -10.47 -11.26
N THR A 38 11.54 -10.11 -11.24
CA THR A 38 12.07 -8.87 -11.82
C THR A 38 13.18 -9.16 -12.81
N TRP A 39 13.31 -8.29 -13.80
CA TRP A 39 14.39 -8.30 -14.79
C TRP A 39 14.52 -6.92 -15.43
N LYS A 40 15.67 -6.68 -16.06
CA LYS A 40 15.84 -5.63 -17.06
C LYS A 40 15.66 -6.23 -18.45
N GLU A 41 15.13 -5.43 -19.35
CA GLU A 41 15.02 -5.80 -20.76
C GLU A 41 15.29 -4.66 -21.70
N TYR A 42 15.73 -5.00 -22.90
CA TYR A 42 15.79 -4.11 -24.05
C TYR A 42 15.38 -4.91 -25.27
N TYR A 43 14.46 -4.40 -26.10
CA TYR A 43 14.06 -5.10 -27.31
C TYR A 43 13.92 -4.17 -28.50
N ILE A 44 14.37 -4.68 -29.65
CA ILE A 44 14.17 -4.12 -30.97
C ILE A 44 13.72 -5.29 -31.85
N THR A 45 12.42 -5.36 -32.12
CA THR A 45 11.78 -6.46 -32.85
C THR A 45 10.77 -5.91 -33.87
N GLU A 46 10.28 -6.75 -34.78
CA GLU A 46 9.17 -6.37 -35.64
C GLU A 46 7.92 -6.10 -34.79
N ALA A 47 7.39 -4.89 -34.89
CA ALA A 47 6.20 -4.49 -34.14
C ALA A 47 5.00 -5.37 -34.50
N GLU A 48 4.27 -5.83 -33.49
CA GLU A 48 3.09 -6.70 -33.57
C GLU A 48 3.35 -8.16 -34.00
N TRP A 49 4.52 -8.47 -34.55
CA TRP A 49 4.82 -9.78 -35.13
C TRP A 49 5.85 -10.59 -34.34
N ASP A 50 6.81 -9.93 -33.68
CA ASP A 50 7.91 -10.63 -33.01
C ASP A 50 7.84 -10.45 -31.50
N ILE A 51 7.38 -11.51 -30.85
CA ILE A 51 6.82 -11.47 -29.51
C ILE A 51 7.85 -11.89 -28.46
N CYS A 52 8.02 -11.02 -27.48
CA CYS A 52 8.76 -11.27 -26.24
C CYS A 52 7.76 -11.51 -25.11
N ARG A 53 7.78 -12.70 -24.49
CA ARG A 53 6.90 -13.02 -23.35
C ARG A 53 7.67 -13.68 -22.21
N VAL A 54 7.13 -13.54 -20.99
CA VAL A 54 7.71 -14.17 -19.80
C VAL A 54 6.72 -15.15 -19.22
N LEU A 55 7.21 -16.36 -18.93
CA LEU A 55 6.42 -17.45 -18.37
C LEU A 55 7.08 -17.99 -17.09
N VAL A 56 6.29 -18.66 -16.28
CA VAL A 56 6.76 -19.44 -15.12
C VAL A 56 6.20 -20.86 -15.18
N SER A 57 6.94 -21.77 -14.55
CA SER A 57 6.54 -23.17 -14.38
C SER A 57 6.96 -23.65 -13.00
N ASP A 58 6.18 -24.54 -12.39
CA ASP A 58 6.50 -25.22 -11.14
C ASP A 58 6.97 -26.67 -11.34
N ASP A 59 6.85 -27.20 -12.56
CA ASP A 59 7.25 -28.57 -12.93
C ASP A 59 8.20 -28.64 -14.14
N GLY A 60 8.50 -27.51 -14.77
CA GLY A 60 9.32 -27.38 -15.97
C GLY A 60 8.63 -27.82 -17.27
N VAL A 61 7.34 -28.19 -17.20
CA VAL A 61 6.58 -28.77 -18.32
C VAL A 61 5.37 -27.90 -18.65
N ASN A 62 4.59 -27.52 -17.63
CA ASN A 62 3.41 -26.68 -17.75
C ASN A 62 3.79 -25.21 -17.48
N TRP A 63 3.51 -24.35 -18.45
CA TRP A 63 3.94 -22.95 -18.43
C TRP A 63 2.75 -22.00 -18.33
N THR A 64 2.84 -21.06 -17.41
CA THR A 64 1.87 -19.96 -17.25
C THR A 64 2.50 -18.66 -17.69
N VAL A 65 1.82 -17.91 -18.57
CA VAL A 65 2.27 -16.57 -18.98
C VAL A 65 2.09 -15.59 -17.82
N ILE A 66 3.19 -14.99 -17.35
CA ILE A 66 3.17 -13.96 -16.29
C ILE A 66 3.31 -12.55 -16.85
N ARG A 67 3.81 -12.43 -18.08
CA ARG A 67 3.77 -11.20 -18.85
C ARG A 67 3.32 -11.48 -20.28
N PRO A 68 2.23 -10.84 -20.74
CA PRO A 68 1.79 -10.92 -22.13
C PRO A 68 2.87 -10.50 -23.12
N GLY A 69 2.74 -10.99 -24.35
CA GLY A 69 3.65 -10.68 -25.43
C GLY A 69 3.78 -9.19 -25.73
N VAL A 70 5.01 -8.69 -25.83
CA VAL A 70 5.33 -7.35 -26.36
C VAL A 70 6.23 -7.45 -27.58
N SER A 71 6.27 -6.39 -28.38
CA SER A 71 7.05 -6.30 -29.63
C SER A 71 7.36 -4.84 -29.97
N GLY A 72 8.16 -4.61 -31.01
CA GLY A 72 8.54 -3.29 -31.48
C GLY A 72 9.86 -2.82 -30.87
N VAL A 73 9.95 -1.54 -30.52
CA VAL A 73 11.17 -0.95 -29.94
C VAL A 73 10.88 -0.45 -28.53
N SER A 74 11.66 -0.89 -27.55
CA SER A 74 11.58 -0.36 -26.19
C SER A 74 12.32 0.98 -26.06
N ASP A 75 11.91 1.80 -25.10
CA ASP A 75 12.59 3.06 -24.78
C ASP A 75 13.87 2.79 -23.97
N GLY A 76 14.89 2.25 -24.62
CA GLY A 76 16.10 1.77 -23.96
C GLY A 76 15.85 0.61 -23.00
N TRP A 77 16.74 0.44 -22.01
CA TRP A 77 16.62 -0.59 -20.99
C TRP A 77 15.49 -0.28 -20.00
N GLN A 78 14.60 -1.25 -19.81
CA GLN A 78 13.41 -1.12 -18.97
C GLN A 78 13.46 -2.11 -17.81
N HIS A 79 13.21 -1.65 -16.59
CA HIS A 79 13.03 -2.52 -15.43
C HIS A 79 11.58 -3.02 -15.39
N ARG A 80 11.38 -4.32 -15.18
CA ARG A 80 10.07 -4.95 -15.07
C ARG A 80 9.95 -5.71 -13.77
N THR A 81 8.74 -5.70 -13.20
CA THR A 81 8.39 -6.45 -12.01
C THR A 81 7.01 -7.06 -12.20
N VAL A 82 6.85 -8.33 -11.86
CA VAL A 82 5.56 -9.03 -11.87
C VAL A 82 5.33 -9.71 -10.52
N ASP A 83 4.18 -9.43 -9.90
CA ASP A 83 3.67 -10.19 -8.75
C ASP A 83 3.09 -11.52 -9.23
N ILE A 84 3.73 -12.63 -8.86
CA ILE A 84 3.28 -13.99 -9.20
C ILE A 84 2.69 -14.70 -7.99
N THR A 85 2.36 -13.99 -6.92
CA THR A 85 1.93 -14.57 -5.64
C THR A 85 0.69 -15.45 -5.78
N SER A 86 -0.30 -15.03 -6.57
CA SER A 86 -1.52 -15.83 -6.77
C SER A 86 -1.20 -17.16 -7.46
N TRP A 87 -0.37 -17.15 -8.49
CA TRP A 87 0.10 -18.35 -9.16
C TRP A 87 0.91 -19.23 -8.18
N TRP A 88 1.89 -18.65 -7.49
CA TRP A 88 2.73 -19.31 -6.50
C TRP A 88 1.94 -20.02 -5.40
N ARG A 89 0.94 -19.33 -4.82
CA ARG A 89 0.07 -19.90 -3.77
C ARG A 89 -0.87 -21.00 -4.29
N SER A 90 -1.16 -21.00 -5.59
CA SER A 90 -2.01 -22.01 -6.24
C SER A 90 -1.25 -23.20 -6.83
N SER A 91 0.08 -23.12 -6.86
CA SER A 91 0.94 -24.11 -7.49
C SER A 91 0.80 -25.49 -6.83
N PRO A 92 0.59 -26.58 -7.58
CA PRO A 92 0.60 -27.95 -7.06
C PRO A 92 1.97 -28.39 -6.54
N SER A 93 3.06 -27.76 -7.00
CA SER A 93 4.42 -27.98 -6.53
C SER A 93 5.03 -26.68 -5.96
N PRO A 94 4.57 -26.21 -4.79
CA PRO A 94 4.80 -24.84 -4.28
C PRO A 94 6.22 -24.60 -3.76
N PHE A 95 7.20 -25.39 -4.21
CA PHE A 95 8.59 -25.31 -3.81
C PHE A 95 9.54 -25.38 -5.00
N THR A 96 9.04 -25.33 -6.22
CA THR A 96 9.88 -25.30 -7.43
C THR A 96 9.40 -24.20 -8.35
N ILE A 97 10.34 -23.47 -8.93
CA ILE A 97 10.05 -22.46 -9.94
C ILE A 97 11.10 -22.52 -11.05
N GLN A 98 10.63 -22.28 -12.26
CA GLN A 98 11.43 -22.00 -13.44
C GLN A 98 10.85 -20.77 -14.13
N VAL A 99 11.72 -19.87 -14.58
CA VAL A 99 11.34 -18.67 -15.35
C VAL A 99 11.81 -18.87 -16.79
N ARG A 100 10.95 -18.56 -17.75
CA ARG A 100 11.23 -18.59 -19.18
C ARG A 100 11.05 -17.22 -19.79
N PHE A 101 12.07 -16.76 -20.49
CA PHE A 101 12.00 -15.64 -21.42
C PHE A 101 11.89 -16.22 -22.82
N GLU A 102 10.70 -16.16 -23.40
CA GLU A 102 10.43 -16.75 -24.70
C GLU A 102 10.33 -15.67 -25.78
N PHE A 103 11.09 -15.87 -26.85
CA PHE A 103 11.09 -15.03 -28.04
C PHE A 103 10.59 -15.84 -29.23
N GLN A 104 9.54 -15.34 -29.89
CA GLN A 104 8.93 -16.01 -31.03
C GLN A 104 8.65 -15.01 -32.15
N THR A 105 9.13 -15.29 -33.36
CA THR A 105 8.69 -14.59 -34.57
C THR A 105 7.42 -15.24 -35.11
N LEU A 106 6.37 -14.46 -35.37
CA LEU A 106 5.11 -14.99 -35.89
C LEU A 106 5.17 -15.26 -37.40
N ASN A 107 6.16 -14.70 -38.09
CA ASN A 107 6.45 -14.94 -39.49
C ASN A 107 7.99 -15.03 -39.69
N ASN A 108 8.43 -15.14 -40.95
CA ASN A 108 9.84 -15.19 -41.34
C ASN A 108 10.26 -13.97 -42.18
N ILE A 109 9.51 -12.89 -42.10
CA ILE A 109 9.64 -11.63 -42.83
C ILE A 109 10.21 -10.60 -41.84
N ASN A 110 11.04 -9.67 -42.32
CA ASN A 110 11.56 -8.55 -41.53
C ASN A 110 12.28 -8.93 -40.22
N ASN A 111 13.02 -10.03 -40.17
CA ASN A 111 13.74 -10.44 -38.95
C ASN A 111 15.13 -9.75 -38.76
N GLU A 112 15.40 -8.65 -39.47
CA GLU A 112 16.69 -7.93 -39.43
C GLU A 112 16.78 -6.93 -38.26
N PHE A 113 16.31 -7.32 -37.07
CA PHE A 113 16.39 -6.51 -35.86
C PHE A 113 17.28 -7.15 -34.79
N GLY A 114 17.68 -6.36 -33.78
CA GLY A 114 18.58 -6.81 -32.69
C GLY A 114 17.97 -7.86 -31.76
N GLY A 115 16.64 -7.98 -31.73
CA GLY A 115 15.94 -8.99 -30.94
C GLY A 115 15.68 -8.53 -29.52
N TRP A 116 15.77 -9.46 -28.57
CA TRP A 116 15.45 -9.23 -27.16
C TRP A 116 16.65 -9.56 -26.27
N TYR A 117 17.01 -8.60 -25.44
CA TYR A 117 18.07 -8.70 -24.43
C TYR A 117 17.44 -8.66 -23.05
N VAL A 118 17.89 -9.55 -22.17
CA VAL A 118 17.42 -9.69 -20.79
C VAL A 118 18.63 -9.70 -19.87
N ASP A 119 18.55 -8.93 -18.78
CA ASP A 119 19.60 -8.87 -17.77
C ASP A 119 19.01 -8.69 -16.36
N ASP A 120 19.83 -8.81 -15.32
CA ASP A 120 19.46 -8.57 -13.91
C ASP A 120 18.20 -9.33 -13.46
N VAL A 121 18.05 -10.58 -13.92
CA VAL A 121 16.90 -11.42 -13.55
C VAL A 121 16.98 -11.81 -12.07
N ASN A 122 15.92 -11.56 -11.33
CA ASN A 122 15.82 -11.95 -9.93
C ASN A 122 14.41 -12.45 -9.57
N VAL A 123 14.36 -13.46 -8.71
CA VAL A 123 13.12 -14.02 -8.16
C VAL A 123 13.21 -13.91 -6.65
N TYR A 124 12.28 -13.19 -6.05
CA TYR A 124 12.39 -12.82 -4.64
C TYR A 124 11.02 -12.76 -3.97
N GLY A 125 11.03 -13.06 -2.67
CA GLY A 125 9.90 -12.76 -1.80
C GLY A 125 10.10 -11.40 -1.13
N THR A 126 8.99 -10.79 -0.73
CA THR A 126 8.98 -9.53 0.00
C THR A 126 8.37 -9.71 1.38
N PRO A 127 8.70 -8.83 2.34
CA PRO A 127 7.88 -8.69 3.53
C PRO A 127 6.43 -8.35 3.18
N GLU A 128 5.53 -8.71 4.08
CA GLU A 128 4.09 -8.54 3.90
C GLU A 128 3.48 -7.93 5.16
N VAL A 129 2.54 -7.01 4.96
CA VAL A 129 1.76 -6.44 6.06
C VAL A 129 0.30 -6.72 5.79
N ARG A 130 -0.38 -7.32 6.75
CA ARG A 130 -1.83 -7.54 6.71
C ARG A 130 -2.49 -6.83 7.88
N GLY A 131 -3.78 -6.64 7.79
CA GLY A 131 -4.56 -6.24 8.95
C GLY A 131 -6.02 -6.05 8.62
N THR A 132 -6.75 -5.61 9.63
CA THR A 132 -8.12 -5.15 9.50
C THR A 132 -8.22 -3.68 9.87
N VAL A 133 -9.09 -2.97 9.16
CA VAL A 133 -9.52 -1.61 9.49
C VAL A 133 -10.98 -1.68 9.90
N ARG A 134 -11.26 -1.20 11.10
CA ARG A 134 -12.61 -1.02 11.62
C ARG A 134 -12.77 0.39 12.16
N ASN A 135 -14.01 0.81 12.33
CA ASN A 135 -14.29 1.98 13.14
C ASN A 135 -14.30 1.58 14.62
N VAL A 136 -14.33 2.61 15.45
CA VAL A 136 -14.48 2.55 16.90
C VAL A 136 -15.67 1.73 17.43
N ASN A 137 -16.72 1.54 16.64
CA ASN A 137 -17.85 0.68 17.00
C ASN A 137 -17.63 -0.79 16.58
N GLY A 138 -16.43 -1.13 16.11
CA GLY A 138 -16.06 -2.46 15.64
C GLY A 138 -16.57 -2.80 14.24
N THR A 139 -17.21 -1.86 13.53
CA THR A 139 -17.68 -2.10 12.16
C THR A 139 -16.51 -2.01 11.18
N HIS A 140 -16.37 -2.99 10.29
CA HIS A 140 -15.34 -2.96 9.25
C HIS A 140 -15.47 -1.75 8.33
N ILE A 141 -14.35 -1.19 7.89
CA ILE A 141 -14.32 -0.07 6.96
C ILE A 141 -13.80 -0.59 5.61
N GLU A 142 -14.67 -0.62 4.60
CA GLU A 142 -14.32 -0.86 3.20
C GLU A 142 -13.78 0.42 2.56
N GLY A 143 -12.83 0.30 1.63
CA GLY A 143 -12.30 1.45 0.89
C GLY A 143 -11.28 2.29 1.66
N ALA A 144 -10.86 1.88 2.86
CA ALA A 144 -9.76 2.52 3.57
C ALA A 144 -8.45 2.27 2.82
N ILE A 145 -7.63 3.30 2.66
CA ILE A 145 -6.34 3.25 1.97
C ILE A 145 -5.22 3.16 3.01
N ILE A 146 -4.41 2.12 2.90
CA ILE A 146 -3.23 1.89 3.72
C ILE A 146 -1.99 2.25 2.90
N TYR A 147 -1.04 2.94 3.55
CA TYR A 147 0.23 3.37 2.98
C TYR A 147 1.40 2.79 3.77
N ALA A 148 2.38 2.22 3.06
CA ALA A 148 3.67 1.85 3.62
C ALA A 148 4.69 2.96 3.32
N ILE A 149 5.11 3.68 4.35
CA ILE A 149 5.97 4.86 4.24
C ILE A 149 7.35 4.52 4.80
N GLY A 150 8.41 4.67 4.01
CA GLY A 150 9.77 4.39 4.48
C GLY A 150 10.18 5.30 5.64
N SER A 151 10.79 4.72 6.69
CA SER A 151 11.25 5.47 7.86
C SER A 151 12.70 5.95 7.72
N SER A 152 13.09 6.92 8.56
CA SER A 152 14.48 7.43 8.61
C SER A 152 15.48 6.49 9.27
N ALA A 153 15.01 5.39 9.86
CA ALA A 153 15.86 4.31 10.37
C ALA A 153 16.46 3.44 9.24
N GLY A 154 16.09 3.72 7.98
CA GLY A 154 16.74 3.19 6.78
C GLY A 154 15.98 2.03 6.13
N ILE A 155 15.85 2.12 4.81
CA ILE A 155 15.74 0.96 3.92
C ILE A 155 17.18 0.53 3.68
N THR A 156 17.65 -0.50 4.38
CA THR A 156 19.08 -0.84 4.46
C THR A 156 19.53 -1.89 3.45
N ASN A 157 18.60 -2.51 2.70
CA ASN A 157 18.91 -3.54 1.71
C ASN A 157 18.42 -3.16 0.31
N LEU A 158 19.34 -3.26 -0.66
CA LEU A 158 19.09 -3.24 -2.09
C LEU A 158 18.31 -4.50 -2.50
N VAL A 159 16.99 -4.46 -2.41
CA VAL A 159 16.14 -5.37 -3.18
C VAL A 159 15.48 -4.52 -4.27
N SER A 160 15.56 -4.94 -5.53
CA SER A 160 14.98 -4.27 -6.71
C SER A 160 15.70 -3.01 -7.23
N GLY A 161 17.00 -2.84 -6.99
CA GLY A 161 17.74 -1.67 -7.52
C GLY A 161 17.34 -0.34 -6.88
N HIS A 162 16.65 -0.35 -5.73
CA HIS A 162 16.42 0.84 -4.92
C HIS A 162 17.73 1.30 -4.26
N SER A 163 18.52 2.05 -5.02
CA SER A 163 19.73 2.72 -4.53
C SER A 163 19.32 3.89 -3.64
N TYR A 164 19.08 3.63 -2.35
CA TYR A 164 18.75 4.63 -1.32
C TYR A 164 17.47 5.42 -1.59
N VAL A 165 16.44 5.15 -0.80
CA VAL A 165 15.23 5.98 -0.82
C VAL A 165 15.16 6.79 0.47
N TYR A 166 14.86 8.08 0.31
CA TYR A 166 14.70 9.00 1.41
C TYR A 166 13.51 8.61 2.31
N PRO A 167 13.56 8.93 3.62
CA PRO A 167 12.41 8.82 4.51
C PRO A 167 11.18 9.53 3.90
N GLY A 168 10.00 8.95 4.06
CA GLY A 168 8.73 9.56 3.60
C GLY A 168 8.21 9.10 2.23
N HIS A 169 8.99 8.30 1.48
CA HIS A 169 8.50 7.71 0.23
C HIS A 169 7.45 6.60 0.49
N ILE A 170 6.42 6.53 -0.35
CA ILE A 170 5.38 5.50 -0.30
C ILE A 170 5.84 4.32 -1.16
N PHE A 171 6.00 3.15 -0.56
CA PHE A 171 6.48 1.94 -1.25
C PHE A 171 5.37 0.99 -1.67
N ALA A 172 4.26 1.02 -0.96
CA ALA A 172 3.09 0.21 -1.28
C ALA A 172 1.83 0.89 -0.77
N THR A 173 0.72 0.60 -1.44
CA THR A 173 -0.62 0.97 -1.01
C THR A 173 -1.56 -0.22 -1.10
N ALA A 174 -2.52 -0.31 -0.19
CA ALA A 174 -3.60 -1.30 -0.24
C ALA A 174 -4.93 -0.63 0.05
N VAL A 175 -6.02 -1.20 -0.46
CA VAL A 175 -7.39 -0.75 -0.18
C VAL A 175 -8.10 -1.88 0.55
N THR A 176 -8.84 -1.56 1.61
CA THR A 176 -9.60 -2.57 2.35
C THR A 176 -10.81 -3.09 1.57
N ASP A 177 -11.08 -4.37 1.70
CA ASP A 177 -12.28 -5.01 1.18
C ASP A 177 -13.52 -4.79 2.07
N ALA A 178 -14.65 -5.41 1.71
CA ALA A 178 -15.91 -5.36 2.44
C ALA A 178 -15.83 -5.91 3.89
N HIS A 179 -14.78 -6.65 4.23
CA HIS A 179 -14.49 -7.14 5.57
C HIS A 179 -13.42 -6.30 6.28
N GLY A 180 -13.06 -5.15 5.72
CA GLY A 180 -12.03 -4.27 6.25
C GLY A 180 -10.62 -4.84 6.15
N GLN A 181 -10.41 -5.94 5.42
CA GLN A 181 -9.13 -6.62 5.32
C GLN A 181 -8.27 -5.98 4.24
N TYR A 182 -6.96 -5.87 4.49
CA TYR A 182 -5.99 -5.38 3.51
C TYR A 182 -4.68 -6.18 3.56
N GLU A 183 -3.91 -6.06 2.49
CA GLU A 183 -2.58 -6.68 2.36
C GLU A 183 -1.64 -5.79 1.55
N LEU A 184 -0.51 -5.41 2.14
CA LEU A 184 0.60 -4.73 1.47
C LEU A 184 1.69 -5.75 1.11
N ARG A 185 2.17 -5.70 -0.13
CA ARG A 185 3.25 -6.55 -0.67
C ARG A 185 4.17 -5.73 -1.59
N GLY A 186 5.25 -6.34 -2.06
CA GLY A 186 6.15 -5.73 -3.04
C GLY A 186 7.12 -4.71 -2.44
N MET A 187 7.10 -4.55 -1.12
CA MET A 187 7.94 -3.59 -0.40
C MET A 187 9.37 -4.14 -0.26
N PRO A 188 10.41 -3.31 -0.43
CA PRO A 188 11.76 -3.66 -0.04
C PRO A 188 11.86 -4.01 1.45
N GLN A 189 12.92 -4.71 1.83
CA GLN A 189 13.22 -4.93 3.24
C GLN A 189 13.65 -3.63 3.91
N GLY A 190 13.12 -3.35 5.10
CA GLY A 190 13.48 -2.15 5.84
C GLY A 190 12.45 -1.78 6.90
N ASN A 191 12.56 -0.57 7.41
CA ASN A 191 11.70 -0.06 8.47
C ASN A 191 10.64 0.90 7.93
N TYR A 192 9.38 0.68 8.30
CA TYR A 192 8.24 1.40 7.75
C TYR A 192 7.35 2.02 8.83
N TYR A 193 6.79 3.19 8.53
CA TYR A 193 5.55 3.66 9.13
C TYR A 193 4.40 3.15 8.29
N ILE A 194 3.41 2.54 8.92
CA ILE A 194 2.16 2.17 8.25
C ILE A 194 1.12 3.23 8.64
N LYS A 195 0.42 3.77 7.63
CA LYS A 195 -0.63 4.78 7.82
C LYS A 195 -1.93 4.32 7.17
N CYS A 196 -3.06 4.57 7.81
CA CYS A 196 -4.39 4.33 7.27
C CYS A 196 -5.16 5.64 7.08
N SER A 197 -5.95 5.72 6.01
CA SER A 197 -6.84 6.84 5.70
C SER A 197 -8.16 6.32 5.14
N ALA A 198 -9.28 6.90 5.57
CA ALA A 198 -10.61 6.57 5.04
C ALA A 198 -11.50 7.80 5.06
N ASP A 199 -12.42 7.90 4.11
CA ASP A 199 -13.36 9.02 4.03
C ASP A 199 -14.28 9.06 5.26
N GLY A 200 -14.42 10.25 5.84
CA GLY A 200 -15.20 10.43 7.08
C GLY A 200 -14.47 9.98 8.35
N TYR A 201 -13.20 9.56 8.25
CA TYR A 201 -12.34 9.17 9.38
C TYR A 201 -11.10 10.04 9.48
N ARG A 202 -10.54 10.14 10.68
CA ARG A 202 -9.22 10.74 10.87
C ARG A 202 -8.16 9.71 10.47
N SER A 203 -7.15 10.16 9.71
CA SER A 203 -6.03 9.28 9.33
C SER A 203 -5.10 9.01 10.50
N GLU A 204 -4.61 7.78 10.61
CA GLU A 204 -3.83 7.30 11.76
C GLU A 204 -2.59 6.53 11.31
N PHE A 205 -1.50 6.66 12.06
CA PHE A 205 -0.33 5.79 12.01
C PHE A 205 -0.52 4.60 12.96
N TRP A 206 -0.04 3.44 12.54
CA TRP A 206 -0.01 2.25 13.37
C TRP A 206 1.02 2.38 14.50
N ASP A 207 0.65 1.96 15.71
CA ASP A 207 1.52 1.95 16.91
C ASP A 207 1.18 0.75 17.82
N ASP A 208 0.75 -0.36 17.21
CA ASP A 208 0.34 -1.64 17.85
C ASP A 208 -0.65 -1.51 19.03
N THR A 209 -1.38 -0.40 19.07
CA THR A 209 -2.33 -0.10 20.13
C THR A 209 -3.73 -0.08 19.54
N LEU A 210 -4.62 -0.91 20.07
CA LEU A 210 -6.05 -0.90 19.75
C LEU A 210 -6.83 -0.54 21.01
N PHE A 211 -8.07 -0.10 20.84
CA PHE A 211 -8.94 0.18 21.97
C PHE A 211 -9.39 -1.12 22.67
N PRO A 212 -9.17 -1.27 23.99
CA PRO A 212 -9.49 -2.52 24.69
C PRO A 212 -10.91 -2.61 25.28
N GLY A 213 -11.76 -1.57 25.15
CA GLY A 213 -13.08 -1.49 25.80
C GLY A 213 -14.26 -1.15 24.87
N PRO A 214 -15.46 -0.86 25.40
CA PRO A 214 -16.56 -0.29 24.60
C PRO A 214 -16.31 1.19 24.35
N TYR A 215 -16.38 1.65 23.09
CA TYR A 215 -16.01 3.02 22.66
C TYR A 215 -16.67 4.14 23.47
N ILE A 216 -17.87 3.91 24.02
CA ILE A 216 -18.56 4.85 24.92
C ILE A 216 -17.71 5.27 26.14
N ALA A 217 -16.76 4.43 26.57
CA ALA A 217 -15.84 4.71 27.68
C ALA A 217 -14.59 5.53 27.27
N ALA A 218 -14.35 5.73 25.98
CA ALA A 218 -13.23 6.51 25.43
C ALA A 218 -13.54 8.01 25.34
N PHE A 219 -14.82 8.37 25.28
CA PHE A 219 -15.24 9.75 25.04
C PHE A 219 -14.80 10.67 26.19
N GLY A 220 -13.88 11.59 25.89
CA GLY A 220 -13.36 12.57 26.84
C GLY A 220 -12.20 12.11 27.70
N ASN A 221 -11.64 10.91 27.47
CA ASN A 221 -10.42 10.47 28.13
C ASN A 221 -9.22 10.54 27.15
N PRO A 222 -8.39 11.60 27.20
CA PRO A 222 -7.27 11.79 26.27
C PRO A 222 -6.19 10.70 26.35
N GLY A 223 -6.23 9.82 27.36
CA GLY A 223 -5.32 8.69 27.50
C GLY A 223 -5.78 7.39 26.80
N VAL A 224 -6.93 7.40 26.11
CA VAL A 224 -7.53 6.18 25.52
C VAL A 224 -7.79 6.31 24.02
N ASN A 225 -7.16 7.27 23.36
CA ASN A 225 -7.16 7.32 21.90
C ASN A 225 -6.00 6.47 21.37
N PRO A 226 -6.26 5.26 20.82
CA PRO A 226 -5.20 4.40 20.33
C PRO A 226 -4.53 4.98 19.06
N GLY A 227 -5.24 5.81 18.30
CA GLY A 227 -4.77 6.35 17.02
C GLY A 227 -3.67 7.40 17.17
N LYS A 228 -2.57 7.23 16.44
CA LYS A 228 -1.50 8.24 16.34
C LYS A 228 -1.69 9.08 15.09
N TYR A 229 -2.11 10.34 15.25
CA TYR A 229 -2.44 11.20 14.11
C TYR A 229 -1.23 11.94 13.54
N ASP A 230 -0.25 12.21 14.40
CA ASP A 230 1.02 12.81 14.03
C ASP A 230 2.11 11.74 14.15
N ILE A 231 2.98 11.67 13.15
CA ILE A 231 4.11 10.74 13.15
C ILE A 231 5.05 10.97 14.34
N ARG A 232 5.07 12.19 14.89
CA ARG A 232 5.86 12.54 16.09
C ARG A 232 5.34 11.88 17.37
N ASP A 233 4.10 11.41 17.38
CA ASP A 233 3.47 10.75 18.53
C ASP A 233 3.57 9.22 18.46
N VAL A 234 4.11 8.68 17.36
CA VAL A 234 4.33 7.25 17.13
C VAL A 234 5.50 6.79 18.00
N SER A 235 5.28 5.78 18.83
CA SER A 235 6.34 5.19 19.65
C SER A 235 7.30 4.36 18.80
N ALA A 236 8.35 3.81 19.41
CA ALA A 236 9.22 2.87 18.72
C ALA A 236 8.47 1.60 18.23
N ALA A 237 7.32 1.27 18.85
CA ALA A 237 6.51 0.12 18.44
C ALA A 237 5.81 0.33 17.09
N GLY A 238 5.47 1.57 16.71
CA GLY A 238 4.87 1.90 15.42
C GLY A 238 5.85 2.03 14.25
N ILE A 239 7.15 1.79 14.49
CA ILE A 239 8.13 1.58 13.43
C ILE A 239 8.17 0.07 13.15
N LEU A 240 7.59 -0.32 12.02
CA LEU A 240 7.52 -1.71 11.64
C LEU A 240 8.84 -2.17 11.00
N ASP A 241 9.54 -3.08 11.68
CA ASP A 241 10.77 -3.70 11.19
C ASP A 241 10.47 -4.89 10.26
N LEU A 242 10.71 -4.67 8.96
CA LEU A 242 10.59 -5.66 7.90
C LEU A 242 11.96 -5.99 7.28
N THR A 243 13.04 -5.96 8.08
CA THR A 243 14.42 -6.19 7.58
C THR A 243 14.75 -7.64 7.25
N ALA A 244 13.97 -8.62 7.74
CA ALA A 244 14.13 -10.03 7.40
C ALA A 244 13.29 -10.45 6.16
N LEU A 245 13.77 -11.42 5.38
CA LEU A 245 13.09 -11.87 4.16
C LEU A 245 11.83 -12.64 4.53
N SER A 246 10.70 -12.33 3.89
CA SER A 246 9.39 -12.97 4.14
C SER A 246 8.80 -12.73 5.54
N THR A 247 9.20 -11.65 6.23
CA THR A 247 8.51 -11.23 7.46
C THR A 247 7.06 -10.90 7.14
N SER A 248 6.14 -11.51 7.88
CA SER A 248 4.72 -11.12 7.89
C SER A 248 4.44 -10.35 9.16
N ALA A 249 3.85 -9.18 9.02
CA ALA A 249 3.40 -8.35 10.13
C ALA A 249 1.89 -8.14 10.09
N THR A 250 1.30 -7.91 11.26
CA THR A 250 -0.12 -7.55 11.39
C THR A 250 -0.24 -6.13 11.91
N CYS A 251 -0.90 -5.26 11.17
CA CYS A 251 -1.15 -3.87 11.53
C CYS A 251 -2.65 -3.59 11.50
N ASN A 252 -3.33 -3.69 12.63
CA ASN A 252 -4.76 -3.43 12.71
C ASN A 252 -5.02 -1.95 13.04
N TYR A 253 -6.16 -1.44 12.59
CA TYR A 253 -6.61 -0.06 12.84
C TYR A 253 -8.01 -0.03 13.42
N GLU A 254 -8.24 0.97 14.27
CA GLU A 254 -9.55 1.32 14.79
C GLU A 254 -9.76 2.84 14.64
N LEU A 255 -10.28 3.25 13.48
CA LEU A 255 -10.29 4.66 13.10
C LEU A 255 -11.39 5.45 13.82
N ASP A 256 -11.00 6.59 14.36
CA ASP A 256 -11.91 7.60 14.87
C ASP A 256 -12.63 8.36 13.72
N PRO A 257 -13.95 8.61 13.82
CA PRO A 257 -14.65 9.47 12.88
C PRO A 257 -13.97 10.86 12.79
N GLY A 258 -13.82 11.36 11.58
CA GLY A 258 -13.23 12.64 11.28
C GLY A 258 -14.15 13.77 11.74
N LEU A 259 -13.97 14.23 12.98
CA LEU A 259 -14.59 15.47 13.44
C LEU A 259 -13.49 16.48 13.81
N ALA A 260 -13.64 17.69 13.28
CA ALA A 260 -13.36 18.88 14.07
C ALA A 260 -14.28 18.79 15.31
N ARG A 261 -13.79 18.21 16.41
CA ARG A 261 -14.54 18.10 17.66
C ARG A 261 -14.67 19.51 18.24
N GLY A 262 -15.78 20.20 17.98
CA GLY A 262 -16.15 21.38 18.74
C GLY A 262 -16.56 20.96 20.14
N ASN A 263 -15.84 21.42 21.17
CA ASN A 263 -16.26 21.29 22.56
C ASN A 263 -16.63 22.66 23.13
N LEU A 264 -17.70 22.70 23.90
CA LEU A 264 -18.02 23.81 24.78
C LEU A 264 -17.50 23.45 26.18
N VAL A 265 -16.58 24.25 26.72
CA VAL A 265 -16.12 24.07 28.10
C VAL A 265 -17.04 24.85 29.02
N VAL A 266 -17.79 24.15 29.85
CA VAL A 266 -18.62 24.75 30.90
C VAL A 266 -17.80 24.83 32.18
N GLN A 267 -17.50 26.06 32.59
CA GLN A 267 -16.82 26.30 33.86
C GLN A 267 -17.85 26.38 34.98
N VAL A 268 -17.78 25.44 35.91
CA VAL A 268 -18.62 25.44 37.11
C VAL A 268 -17.92 26.28 38.18
N PRO A 269 -18.59 27.29 38.78
CA PRO A 269 -18.01 28.07 39.86
C PRO A 269 -17.56 27.17 41.03
N GLY A 270 -16.28 27.25 41.39
CA GLY A 270 -15.69 26.51 42.52
C GLY A 270 -14.92 25.24 42.16
N LEU A 271 -14.90 24.82 40.88
CA LEU A 271 -14.06 23.72 40.41
C LEU A 271 -12.85 24.24 39.62
N SER A 272 -11.71 23.58 39.80
CA SER A 272 -10.43 23.97 39.17
C SER A 272 -10.31 23.56 37.70
N ALA A 273 -11.22 22.71 37.20
CA ALA A 273 -11.28 22.32 35.80
C ALA A 273 -12.73 22.41 35.28
N GLY A 274 -12.91 22.93 34.06
CA GLY A 274 -14.20 22.96 33.39
C GLY A 274 -14.60 21.57 32.88
N TYR A 275 -15.90 21.36 32.68
CA TYR A 275 -16.45 20.16 32.05
C TYR A 275 -16.60 20.40 30.54
N SER A 276 -16.13 19.47 29.72
CA SER A 276 -16.33 19.55 28.27
C SER A 276 -17.68 18.97 27.89
N VAL A 277 -18.51 19.78 27.24
CA VAL A 277 -19.75 19.37 26.55
C VAL A 277 -19.44 19.30 25.06
N TYR A 278 -19.57 18.13 24.46
CA TYR A 278 -19.20 17.92 23.05
C TYR A 278 -20.43 18.13 22.15
N LEU A 279 -20.28 18.97 21.13
CA LEU A 279 -21.36 19.28 20.20
C LEU A 279 -21.37 18.24 19.05
N ASN A 280 -22.57 17.83 18.60
CA ASN A 280 -22.86 16.77 17.60
C ASN A 280 -22.96 15.33 18.14
N GLN A 281 -23.78 15.08 19.16
CA GLN A 281 -24.21 13.72 19.54
C GLN A 281 -25.59 13.40 18.96
N GLY A 282 -25.81 12.15 18.54
CA GLY A 282 -27.03 11.69 17.86
C GLY A 282 -28.31 11.79 18.70
N VAL A 283 -28.23 11.85 20.03
CA VAL A 283 -29.25 12.38 20.96
C VAL A 283 -28.51 12.67 22.26
N VAL A 284 -28.60 13.88 22.78
CA VAL A 284 -28.26 14.17 24.18
C VAL A 284 -29.52 14.62 24.89
N SER A 285 -30.07 13.76 25.74
CA SER A 285 -30.96 14.22 26.81
C SER A 285 -30.08 14.77 27.95
N GLU A 286 -29.34 15.84 27.65
CA GLU A 286 -28.55 16.57 28.64
C GLU A 286 -29.44 17.63 29.28
N LYS A 287 -29.26 17.81 30.58
CA LYS A 287 -30.10 18.66 31.42
C LYS A 287 -29.39 19.99 31.65
N ILE A 288 -29.88 21.07 31.03
CA ILE A 288 -29.29 22.40 31.19
C ILE A 288 -29.99 23.20 32.28
N TRP A 289 -29.24 24.09 32.91
CA TRP A 289 -29.78 25.03 33.90
C TRP A 289 -30.74 26.02 33.22
N ASN A 290 -31.95 26.13 33.75
CA ASN A 290 -32.99 26.99 33.20
C ASN A 290 -32.83 28.49 33.54
N GLY A 291 -31.71 28.88 34.16
CA GLY A 291 -31.42 30.27 34.52
C GLY A 291 -32.01 30.76 35.85
N THR A 292 -32.53 29.89 36.73
CA THR A 292 -33.02 30.34 38.05
C THR A 292 -31.90 30.60 39.06
N ALA A 293 -31.81 31.84 39.54
CA ALA A 293 -30.70 32.37 40.37
C ALA A 293 -30.57 31.79 41.80
N THR A 294 -31.27 30.72 42.15
CA THR A 294 -31.24 30.15 43.50
C THR A 294 -30.46 28.85 43.55
N SER A 295 -29.34 28.84 44.28
CA SER A 295 -28.42 27.71 44.43
C SER A 295 -29.01 26.46 45.12
N ASN A 296 -30.19 26.56 45.74
CA ASN A 296 -30.87 25.44 46.43
C ASN A 296 -32.16 24.95 45.73
N GLY A 297 -32.37 25.29 44.45
CA GLY A 297 -33.57 24.91 43.71
C GLY A 297 -33.45 25.04 42.19
N ALA A 298 -32.26 24.76 41.63
CA ALA A 298 -32.04 24.79 40.19
C ALA A 298 -32.88 23.70 39.50
N ALA A 299 -33.95 24.10 38.82
CA ALA A 299 -34.71 23.18 37.97
C ALA A 299 -33.93 23.00 36.66
N LEU A 300 -33.54 21.76 36.37
CA LEU A 300 -32.89 21.40 35.13
C LEU A 300 -33.95 21.06 34.08
N ILE A 301 -33.81 21.62 32.88
CA ILE A 301 -34.68 21.33 31.73
C ILE A 301 -33.94 20.45 30.72
N ASP A 302 -34.67 19.55 30.06
CA ASP A 302 -34.11 18.75 28.98
C ASP A 302 -33.81 19.65 27.79
N TYR A 303 -32.58 19.61 27.28
CA TYR A 303 -32.18 20.31 26.08
C TYR A 303 -32.05 19.32 24.94
N THR A 304 -32.99 19.34 24.01
CA THR A 304 -32.97 18.51 22.81
C THR A 304 -32.45 19.35 21.64
N THR A 305 -31.26 19.04 21.13
CA THR A 305 -30.83 19.57 19.83
C THR A 305 -31.24 18.59 18.75
N ASP A 306 -32.16 18.98 17.87
CA ASP A 306 -32.35 18.29 16.59
C ASP A 306 -31.17 18.67 15.68
N VAL A 307 -30.35 17.68 15.31
CA VAL A 307 -29.42 17.84 14.18
C VAL A 307 -30.13 17.32 12.93
N PRO A 308 -30.19 18.08 11.82
CA PRO A 308 -30.71 17.57 10.58
C PRO A 308 -29.81 16.41 10.11
N ASP A 309 -30.38 15.22 9.95
CA ASP A 309 -29.74 13.98 9.48
C ASP A 309 -29.32 14.01 7.99
N SER A 310 -28.82 15.14 7.48
CA SER A 310 -28.32 15.21 6.10
C SER A 310 -27.56 16.51 5.85
N ALA A 311 -26.33 16.59 6.36
CA ALA A 311 -25.36 17.52 5.78
C ALA A 311 -24.23 16.69 5.16
N ALA A 312 -24.28 16.58 3.84
CA ALA A 312 -23.20 16.06 3.02
C ALA A 312 -21.87 16.66 3.48
N TYR A 313 -20.95 15.79 3.89
CA TYR A 313 -19.62 16.20 4.33
C TYR A 313 -18.86 16.73 3.11
N PRO A 314 -18.41 18.01 3.11
CA PRO A 314 -17.64 18.54 2.00
C PRO A 314 -16.31 17.78 1.94
N ALA A 315 -15.91 17.42 0.71
CA ALA A 315 -14.65 16.75 0.43
C ALA A 315 -13.48 17.41 1.18
N VAL A 316 -12.58 16.56 1.67
CA VAL A 316 -11.30 16.90 2.30
C VAL A 316 -10.56 17.99 1.52
N ASP A 317 -10.01 18.98 2.24
CA ASP A 317 -9.28 20.16 1.71
C ASP A 317 -8.21 19.81 0.65
N TRP A 318 -7.59 18.62 0.71
CA TRP A 318 -6.62 18.18 -0.30
C TRP A 318 -7.20 17.96 -1.71
N VAL A 319 -8.53 17.84 -1.85
CA VAL A 319 -9.21 17.71 -3.16
C VAL A 319 -9.42 19.09 -3.80
N SER A 320 -9.48 20.15 -2.97
CA SER A 320 -9.75 21.53 -3.42
C SER A 320 -8.52 22.45 -3.36
N ASN A 321 -7.52 22.12 -2.53
CA ASN A 321 -6.19 22.73 -2.48
C ASN A 321 -5.12 21.63 -2.41
N PRO A 322 -4.80 20.93 -3.51
CA PRO A 322 -3.60 20.12 -3.54
C PRO A 322 -2.41 21.05 -3.34
N VAL A 323 -1.73 20.96 -2.20
CA VAL A 323 -0.34 21.45 -2.12
C VAL A 323 0.46 20.52 -3.00
N GLN A 324 0.57 20.86 -4.28
CA GLN A 324 1.54 20.26 -5.17
C GLN A 324 2.90 20.44 -4.48
N PRO A 325 3.62 19.35 -4.15
CA PRO A 325 5.04 19.50 -3.87
C PRO A 325 5.65 20.21 -5.10
N PRO A 326 6.43 21.30 -4.92
CA PRO A 326 7.08 21.96 -6.04
C PRO A 326 7.84 20.89 -6.82
N GLU A 327 7.55 20.81 -8.11
CA GLU A 327 8.09 19.78 -9.01
C GLU A 327 9.59 19.60 -8.74
N ILE A 328 9.98 18.38 -8.36
CA ILE A 328 11.37 17.97 -8.49
C ILE A 328 11.57 17.68 -9.98
N SER A 329 11.81 18.74 -10.74
CA SER A 329 12.39 18.64 -12.07
C SER A 329 13.86 18.23 -11.87
N ASP A 330 14.10 16.92 -11.79
CA ASP A 330 15.28 16.24 -12.34
C ASP A 330 15.25 14.77 -11.92
N ILE A 331 14.69 13.92 -12.79
CA ILE A 331 15.15 12.54 -13.01
C ILE A 331 14.98 12.28 -14.51
N MET A 332 16.00 12.70 -15.26
CA MET A 332 16.38 12.20 -16.58
C MET A 332 17.89 12.48 -16.71
N ALA A 333 18.70 11.59 -16.14
CA ALA A 333 20.09 11.35 -16.50
C ALA A 333 20.51 9.97 -15.96
#